data_AF-A0A7X3ZLA0-F1
#
_entry.id   AF-A0A7X3ZLA0-F1
#
_cell.length_a   1.000
_cell.length_b   1.000
_cell.length_c   1.000
_cell.angle_alpha   90.00
_cell.angle_beta   90.00
_cell.angle_gamma   90.00
#
_symmetry.space_group_name_H-M   'P 1'
#
loop_
_entity.id
_entity.type
_entity.pdbx_description
1 polymer ?
#
loop_
_entity_poly.entity_id
_entity_poly.type
_entity_poly.pdbx_seq_one_letter_code
_entity_poly.pdbx_strand_id
1 'polypeptide(L)'
;MDFDHNNGKFNKTVNLNTCRFEIRIYNLRGKQKFGIKVADARDYFKKHGGIHVYDGGFRLPYYGMPESDWLRLEIDHSHRKNVSKLLPEDIPQVPRALHNLPTLGRVLGIVNVNTSDEPNLKNMITRDRLTKTIAYDDLVTTVRYAIDWYANEVTKKKNEEKEREKSTEPTSLKFERVEQVLEAYESDIPKEIYKDIYNKVQEVTIAVKNEQELVLGQMGMLAPLATAGISALSYQHELKKQFSYIENTIEKIKAIKTLDSELQINLNSLSEDLAIWLKRAKSTNLLFDYVADVDNIQFRDKRLRAKKVIEEITRQISFLARDTKINCNQLDDLLYLPKASFAEWGSIFQNVFINAFNAMLDSSIRVLYISSRFHENFHEILIQDTGYGINLNNAEKLFKPFERESKISPERKALGYGGSGLGLTIVRLLAENIGCRVRFVKPEKGFKTAFSIQWRETK
;
A
#
# COMPACT_ATOMS: atom_id res chain seq x y z
N MET A 1 -6.03 -36.70 31.62
CA MET A 1 -7.21 -36.55 30.75
C MET A 1 -8.32 -37.28 31.46
N ASP A 2 -9.42 -36.59 31.68
CA ASP A 2 -10.61 -37.17 32.30
C ASP A 2 -11.42 -37.81 31.16
N PHE A 3 -11.34 -39.13 31.05
CA PHE A 3 -11.99 -39.89 29.98
C PHE A 3 -13.48 -40.16 30.34
N ASP A 4 -14.37 -40.07 29.35
CA ASP A 4 -15.82 -40.34 29.53
C ASP A 4 -16.08 -41.73 30.14
N HIS A 5 -15.27 -42.72 29.74
CA HIS A 5 -15.28 -44.06 30.31
C HIS A 5 -14.41 -44.11 31.58
N ASN A 6 -15.00 -43.68 32.70
CA ASN A 6 -14.63 -43.88 34.13
C ASN A 6 -15.05 -42.67 34.99
N ASN A 7 -16.21 -42.06 34.71
CA ASN A 7 -16.69 -40.82 35.34
C ASN A 7 -15.65 -39.68 35.33
N GLY A 8 -14.80 -39.64 34.31
CA GLY A 8 -13.72 -38.65 34.22
C GLY A 8 -12.62 -38.79 35.26
N LYS A 9 -12.43 -39.94 35.92
CA LYS A 9 -11.36 -40.12 36.92
C LYS A 9 -10.38 -41.19 36.49
N PHE A 10 -9.09 -40.86 36.50
CA PHE A 10 -8.04 -41.84 36.25
C PHE A 10 -7.93 -42.87 37.38
N ASN A 11 -7.91 -44.15 37.03
CA ASN A 11 -7.65 -45.25 37.94
C ASN A 11 -6.57 -46.18 37.37
N LYS A 12 -5.40 -46.20 38.03
CA LYS A 12 -4.21 -46.97 37.65
C LYS A 12 -4.45 -48.48 37.49
N THR A 13 -5.52 -49.03 38.07
CA THR A 13 -5.83 -50.48 38.01
C THR A 13 -6.76 -50.88 36.87
N VAL A 14 -7.27 -49.93 36.09
CA VAL A 14 -8.15 -50.20 34.93
C VAL A 14 -7.80 -49.38 33.70
N ASN A 15 -7.27 -48.17 33.87
CA ASN A 15 -6.85 -47.28 32.80
C ASN A 15 -5.47 -47.66 32.26
N LEU A 16 -5.14 -47.14 31.07
CA LEU A 16 -3.82 -47.25 30.47
C LEU A 16 -2.83 -46.37 31.23
N ASN A 17 -1.70 -46.93 31.68
CA ASN A 17 -0.72 -46.13 32.43
C ASN A 17 0.23 -45.39 31.51
N THR A 18 0.72 -46.06 30.47
CA THR A 18 1.68 -45.49 29.52
C THR A 18 1.33 -45.87 28.08
N CYS A 19 1.52 -44.90 27.18
CA CYS A 19 1.42 -45.08 25.75
C CYS A 19 2.49 -44.22 25.08
N ARG A 20 3.20 -44.76 24.09
CA ARG A 20 4.13 -43.99 23.27
C ARG A 20 3.72 -44.11 21.82
N PHE A 21 3.51 -42.99 21.16
CA PHE A 21 3.20 -42.98 19.75
C PHE A 21 3.92 -41.84 19.03
N GLU A 22 4.23 -42.08 17.77
CA GLU A 22 4.74 -41.08 16.83
C GLU A 22 3.92 -41.17 15.56
N ILE A 23 3.37 -40.04 15.11
CA ILE A 23 2.56 -39.98 13.89
C ILE A 23 3.15 -38.90 12.99
N ARG A 24 3.56 -39.30 11.79
CA ARG A 24 4.06 -38.40 10.75
C ARG A 24 2.99 -38.23 9.69
N ILE A 25 2.66 -36.97 9.38
CA ILE A 25 1.61 -36.61 8.43
C ILE A 25 2.26 -35.94 7.21
N TYR A 26 1.89 -36.41 6.02
CA TYR A 26 2.53 -36.02 4.77
C TYR A 26 1.57 -35.30 3.84
N ASN A 27 2.05 -34.23 3.21
CA ASN A 27 1.31 -33.48 2.21
C ASN A 27 1.66 -33.97 0.80
N LEU A 28 0.82 -34.83 0.23
CA LEU A 28 0.97 -35.39 -1.12
C LEU A 28 0.44 -34.47 -2.23
N ARG A 29 0.72 -33.18 -2.12
CA ARG A 29 0.41 -32.14 -3.11
C ARG A 29 1.69 -31.44 -3.56
N GLY A 30 1.78 -31.10 -4.85
CA GLY A 30 2.93 -30.40 -5.42
C GLY A 30 4.21 -31.26 -5.53
N LYS A 31 5.33 -30.61 -5.84
CA LYS A 31 6.63 -31.26 -6.03
C LYS A 31 7.15 -31.81 -4.69
N GLN A 32 7.37 -33.12 -4.60
CA GLN A 32 7.92 -33.73 -3.39
C GLN A 32 9.44 -33.50 -3.31
N LYS A 33 9.98 -33.52 -2.09
CA LYS A 33 11.42 -33.43 -1.85
C LYS A 33 12.14 -34.65 -2.44
N PHE A 34 13.43 -34.49 -2.73
CA PHE A 34 14.30 -35.55 -3.26
C PHE A 34 13.86 -36.15 -4.60
N GLY A 35 12.98 -35.47 -5.34
CA GLY A 35 12.57 -35.89 -6.69
C GLY A 35 11.53 -37.02 -6.73
N ILE A 36 10.96 -37.42 -5.60
CA ILE A 36 9.93 -38.48 -5.54
C ILE A 36 8.68 -38.01 -6.30
N LYS A 37 8.12 -38.85 -7.19
CA LYS A 37 6.87 -38.50 -7.86
C LYS A 37 5.70 -38.64 -6.89
N VAL A 38 4.71 -37.76 -7.01
CA VAL A 38 3.51 -37.79 -6.18
C VAL A 38 2.75 -39.11 -6.33
N ALA A 39 2.74 -39.69 -7.54
CA ALA A 39 2.14 -40.99 -7.80
C ALA A 39 2.81 -42.11 -6.98
N ASP A 40 4.14 -42.20 -7.07
CA ASP A 40 4.94 -43.19 -6.33
C ASP A 40 4.74 -43.06 -4.82
N ALA A 41 4.71 -41.82 -4.30
CA ALA A 41 4.42 -41.57 -2.90
C ALA A 41 3.01 -42.05 -2.52
N ARG A 42 1.98 -41.72 -3.30
CA ARG A 42 0.60 -42.20 -3.05
C ARG A 42 0.51 -43.72 -3.06
N ASP A 43 1.17 -44.38 -4.00
CA ASP A 43 1.20 -45.84 -4.08
C ASP A 43 1.91 -46.46 -2.88
N TYR A 44 2.98 -45.83 -2.39
CA TYR A 44 3.66 -46.24 -1.16
C TYR A 44 2.74 -46.12 0.07
N PHE A 45 2.11 -44.97 0.28
CA PHE A 45 1.18 -44.78 1.40
C PHE A 45 -0.09 -45.63 1.28
N LYS A 46 -0.53 -46.00 0.07
CA LYS A 46 -1.63 -46.95 -0.10
C LYS A 46 -1.27 -48.34 0.43
N LYS A 47 0.00 -48.74 0.36
CA LYS A 47 0.49 -50.07 0.80
C LYS A 47 0.99 -50.09 2.24
N HIS A 48 1.58 -48.99 2.70
CA HIS A 48 2.31 -48.92 3.97
C HIS A 48 1.84 -47.80 4.90
N GLY A 49 0.94 -46.94 4.45
CA GLY A 49 0.39 -45.86 5.25
C GLY A 49 -0.62 -46.36 6.27
N GLY A 50 -0.79 -45.59 7.34
CA GLY A 50 -1.66 -45.91 8.46
C GLY A 50 -0.96 -45.73 9.80
N ILE A 51 -1.70 -45.98 10.88
CA ILE A 51 -1.21 -45.92 12.26
C ILE A 51 -1.22 -47.33 12.82
N HIS A 52 -0.04 -47.94 12.92
CA HIS A 52 0.16 -49.33 13.32
C HIS A 52 0.45 -49.45 14.80
N VAL A 53 -0.02 -50.54 15.42
CA VAL A 53 0.24 -50.84 16.83
C VAL A 53 1.30 -51.95 16.94
N TYR A 54 2.23 -51.75 17.87
CA TYR A 54 3.29 -52.69 18.20
C TYR A 54 3.22 -53.02 19.69
N ASP A 55 3.21 -54.30 20.03
CA ASP A 55 3.27 -54.78 21.40
C ASP A 55 4.62 -55.44 21.68
N GLY A 56 5.41 -54.86 22.60
CA GLY A 56 6.73 -55.39 22.95
C GLY A 56 7.68 -55.52 21.75
N GLY A 57 7.52 -54.66 20.73
CA GLY A 57 8.28 -54.69 19.48
C GLY A 57 7.67 -55.54 18.35
N PHE A 58 6.59 -56.27 18.60
CA PHE A 58 5.89 -57.07 17.59
C PHE A 58 4.69 -56.33 17.00
N ARG A 59 4.61 -56.27 15.67
CA ARG A 59 3.50 -55.59 14.98
C ARG A 59 2.21 -56.39 15.09
N LEU A 60 1.14 -55.74 15.55
CA LEU A 60 -0.21 -56.29 15.52
C LEU A 60 -0.85 -56.04 14.13
N PRO A 61 -1.26 -57.09 13.39
CA PRO A 61 -1.62 -56.99 11.98
C PRO A 61 -2.92 -56.22 11.67
N TYR A 62 -3.83 -56.08 12.64
CA TYR A 62 -5.14 -55.46 12.41
C TYR A 62 -5.20 -53.97 12.74
N TYR A 63 -4.07 -53.30 12.87
CA TYR A 63 -4.00 -51.87 13.14
C TYR A 63 -3.29 -51.13 12.01
N GLY A 64 -3.94 -50.07 11.52
CA GLY A 64 -3.39 -49.19 10.48
C GLY A 64 -3.49 -49.75 9.06
N MET A 65 -4.35 -50.74 8.83
CA MET A 65 -4.66 -51.22 7.48
C MET A 65 -5.91 -50.50 6.93
N PRO A 66 -6.06 -50.32 5.60
CA PRO A 66 -7.27 -49.74 5.01
C PRO A 66 -8.57 -50.44 5.42
N GLU A 67 -8.49 -51.76 5.64
CA GLU A 67 -9.62 -52.60 6.07
C GLU A 67 -9.95 -52.45 7.57
N SER A 68 -9.06 -51.83 8.35
CA SER A 68 -9.17 -51.69 9.80
C SER A 68 -8.82 -50.27 10.25
N ASP A 69 -9.78 -49.37 10.05
CA ASP A 69 -9.74 -47.98 10.55
C ASP A 69 -10.11 -47.92 12.04
N TRP A 70 -9.24 -48.49 12.88
CA TRP A 70 -9.45 -48.61 14.33
C TRP A 70 -9.58 -47.26 15.06
N LEU A 71 -9.09 -46.17 14.45
CA LEU A 71 -9.22 -44.80 14.93
C LEU A 71 -10.37 -44.04 14.27
N ARG A 72 -11.08 -44.64 13.32
CA ARG A 72 -12.20 -44.05 12.57
C ARG A 72 -11.84 -42.75 11.82
N LEU A 73 -10.61 -42.63 11.33
CA LEU A 73 -10.12 -41.44 10.61
C LEU A 73 -10.81 -41.27 9.25
N GLU A 74 -10.91 -42.35 8.46
CA GLU A 74 -11.55 -42.33 7.14
C GLU A 74 -13.06 -42.10 7.28
N ILE A 75 -13.67 -42.77 8.26
CA ILE A 75 -15.11 -42.66 8.53
C ILE A 75 -15.46 -41.21 8.89
N ASP A 76 -14.75 -40.62 9.85
CA ASP A 76 -15.05 -39.26 10.31
C ASP A 76 -14.70 -38.18 9.29
N HIS A 77 -13.63 -38.38 8.50
CA HIS A 77 -13.29 -37.50 7.39
C HIS A 77 -14.39 -37.50 6.31
N SER A 78 -14.92 -38.68 5.95
CA SER A 78 -15.99 -38.83 4.96
C SER A 78 -17.30 -38.19 5.40
N HIS A 79 -17.68 -38.34 6.67
CA HIS A 79 -18.89 -37.73 7.23
C HIS A 79 -18.79 -36.23 7.48
N ARG A 80 -17.64 -35.60 7.16
CA ARG A 80 -17.44 -34.15 7.24
C ARG A 80 -17.86 -33.54 8.57
N LYS A 81 -17.53 -34.21 9.69
CA LYS A 81 -17.83 -33.66 11.02
C LYS A 81 -17.20 -32.28 11.18
N ASN A 82 -17.88 -31.39 11.89
CA ASN A 82 -17.44 -29.99 12.01
C ASN A 82 -16.42 -29.78 13.14
N VAL A 83 -16.65 -30.40 14.31
CA VAL A 83 -15.87 -30.20 15.54
C VAL A 83 -15.57 -31.52 16.24
N SER A 84 -14.51 -31.57 17.03
CA SER A 84 -14.13 -32.74 17.83
C SER A 84 -15.00 -32.85 19.08
N LYS A 85 -15.41 -34.07 19.41
CA LYS A 85 -16.03 -34.40 20.70
C LYS A 85 -15.00 -34.73 21.78
N LEU A 86 -13.73 -34.92 21.41
CA LEU A 86 -12.66 -35.34 22.31
C LEU A 86 -11.85 -34.15 22.83
N LEU A 87 -11.82 -33.04 22.09
CA LEU A 87 -11.15 -31.83 22.53
C LEU A 87 -12.01 -31.11 23.60
N PRO A 88 -11.42 -30.75 24.75
CA PRO A 88 -12.06 -29.93 25.77
C PRO A 88 -12.68 -28.63 25.24
N GLU A 89 -13.71 -28.14 25.94
CA GLU A 89 -14.43 -26.92 25.57
C GLU A 89 -13.57 -25.65 25.68
N ASP A 90 -12.51 -25.66 26.50
CA ASP A 90 -11.57 -24.56 26.67
C ASP A 90 -10.57 -24.45 25.50
N ILE A 91 -10.44 -25.48 24.66
CA ILE A 91 -9.66 -25.40 23.43
C ILE A 91 -10.53 -24.75 22.35
N PRO A 92 -10.16 -23.58 21.80
CA PRO A 92 -10.93 -22.93 20.76
C PRO A 92 -10.97 -23.80 19.50
N GLN A 93 -12.13 -24.43 19.27
CA GLN A 93 -12.36 -25.28 18.11
C GLN A 93 -12.82 -24.44 16.91
N VAL A 94 -12.23 -24.69 15.75
CA VAL A 94 -12.56 -23.99 14.52
C VAL A 94 -13.65 -24.77 13.77
N PRO A 95 -14.68 -24.10 13.20
CA PRO A 95 -15.65 -24.79 12.36
C PRO A 95 -14.99 -25.53 11.20
N ARG A 96 -15.44 -26.77 10.94
CA ARG A 96 -14.90 -27.68 9.90
C ARG A 96 -13.47 -28.16 10.18
N ALA A 97 -12.98 -28.09 11.42
CA ALA A 97 -11.66 -28.58 11.81
C ALA A 97 -11.39 -30.02 11.34
N LEU A 98 -12.36 -30.91 11.56
CA LEU A 98 -12.19 -32.34 11.23
C LEU A 98 -12.22 -32.64 9.72
N HIS A 99 -12.52 -31.68 8.85
CA HIS A 99 -12.33 -31.84 7.41
C HIS A 99 -10.84 -31.96 7.06
N ASN A 100 -9.95 -31.51 7.95
CA ASN A 100 -8.50 -31.65 7.82
C ASN A 100 -7.94 -32.87 8.56
N LEU A 101 -8.79 -33.83 8.97
CA LEU A 101 -8.32 -35.13 9.45
C LEU A 101 -7.41 -35.78 8.41
N PRO A 102 -6.22 -36.27 8.81
CA PRO A 102 -5.32 -36.93 7.90
C PRO A 102 -5.82 -38.36 7.62
N THR A 103 -6.15 -38.63 6.37
CA THR A 103 -6.54 -39.97 5.91
C THR A 103 -5.38 -40.96 6.03
N LEU A 104 -5.66 -42.26 6.12
CA LEU A 104 -4.67 -43.32 6.30
C LEU A 104 -3.58 -43.29 5.21
N GLY A 105 -3.98 -42.95 3.98
CA GLY A 105 -3.07 -42.77 2.83
C GLY A 105 -2.16 -41.53 2.91
N ARG A 106 -2.08 -40.83 4.05
CA ARG A 106 -1.22 -39.66 4.27
C ARG A 106 -0.45 -39.71 5.58
N VAL A 107 -0.55 -40.80 6.33
CA VAL A 107 0.08 -40.93 7.64
C VAL A 107 0.99 -42.14 7.71
N LEU A 108 2.08 -42.00 8.46
CA LEU A 108 2.87 -43.11 8.98
C LEU A 108 2.91 -42.94 10.48
N GLY A 109 2.20 -43.82 11.19
CA GLY A 109 2.13 -43.79 12.64
C GLY A 109 2.53 -45.11 13.26
N ILE A 110 3.21 -45.01 14.40
CA ILE A 110 3.58 -46.14 15.23
C ILE A 110 3.06 -45.86 16.63
N VAL A 111 2.32 -46.80 17.18
CA VAL A 111 1.83 -46.82 18.56
C VAL A 111 2.49 -48.01 19.25
N ASN A 112 3.40 -47.73 20.18
CA ASN A 112 4.08 -48.76 20.96
C ASN A 112 3.36 -48.93 22.30
N VAL A 113 2.97 -50.17 22.55
CA VAL A 113 2.47 -50.65 23.84
C VAL A 113 3.34 -51.80 24.32
N ASN A 114 3.28 -52.11 25.61
CA ASN A 114 3.86 -53.33 26.15
C ASN A 114 2.89 -53.96 27.13
N THR A 115 2.16 -54.98 26.71
CA THR A 115 1.17 -55.68 27.56
C THR A 115 1.82 -56.42 28.73
N SER A 116 3.15 -56.61 28.73
CA SER A 116 3.88 -57.12 29.90
C SER A 116 4.05 -56.07 31.00
N ASP A 117 4.17 -54.79 30.60
CA ASP A 117 4.33 -53.65 31.52
C ASP A 117 2.98 -52.97 31.83
N GLU A 118 1.97 -53.16 30.97
CA GLU A 118 0.62 -52.61 31.08
C GLU A 118 -0.41 -53.70 31.43
N PRO A 119 -0.65 -54.01 32.72
CA PRO A 119 -1.50 -55.14 33.13
C PRO A 119 -2.98 -54.99 32.73
N ASN A 120 -3.42 -53.75 32.46
CA ASN A 120 -4.80 -53.41 32.12
C ASN A 120 -5.08 -53.55 30.61
N LEU A 121 -4.02 -53.66 29.80
CA LEU A 121 -4.08 -53.85 28.36
C LEU A 121 -3.73 -55.30 28.03
N LYS A 122 -4.67 -56.02 27.39
CA LYS A 122 -4.52 -57.46 27.15
C LYS A 122 -4.57 -57.79 25.68
N ASN A 123 -3.68 -58.68 25.23
CA ASN A 123 -3.80 -59.29 23.91
C ASN A 123 -4.92 -60.34 23.88
N MET A 124 -5.50 -60.53 22.70
CA MET A 124 -6.31 -61.71 22.41
C MET A 124 -5.42 -62.96 22.39
N ILE A 125 -6.03 -64.13 22.55
CA ILE A 125 -5.33 -65.43 22.54
C ILE A 125 -4.51 -65.63 21.25
N THR A 126 -5.02 -65.12 20.13
CA THR A 126 -4.40 -65.11 18.79
C THR A 126 -3.20 -64.16 18.66
N ARG A 127 -2.94 -63.29 19.66
CA ARG A 127 -1.87 -62.27 19.67
C ARG A 127 -1.83 -61.33 18.45
N ASP A 128 -2.96 -61.19 17.78
CA ASP A 128 -3.11 -60.37 16.59
C ASP A 128 -3.83 -59.04 16.88
N ARG A 129 -4.51 -58.95 18.03
CA ARG A 129 -5.32 -57.80 18.46
C ARG A 129 -5.26 -57.60 19.96
N LEU A 130 -5.55 -56.36 20.38
CA LEU A 130 -5.83 -56.02 21.77
C LEU A 130 -7.30 -56.29 22.08
N THR A 131 -7.56 -56.76 23.30
CA THR A 131 -8.90 -56.96 23.85
C THR A 131 -9.49 -55.61 24.19
N LYS A 132 -10.78 -55.42 23.94
CA LYS A 132 -11.49 -54.20 24.33
C LYS A 132 -11.61 -54.12 25.85
N THR A 133 -10.76 -53.29 26.45
CA THR A 133 -10.76 -52.92 27.87
C THR A 133 -10.79 -51.39 28.00
N ILE A 134 -11.00 -50.87 29.21
CA ILE A 134 -10.89 -49.43 29.50
C ILE A 134 -9.53 -48.88 29.03
N ALA A 135 -8.43 -49.61 29.29
CA ALA A 135 -7.11 -49.24 28.80
C ALA A 135 -6.98 -49.23 27.27
N TYR A 136 -7.71 -50.09 26.55
CA TYR A 136 -7.79 -50.02 25.09
C TYR A 136 -8.53 -48.77 24.62
N ASP A 137 -9.63 -48.42 25.27
CA ASP A 137 -10.39 -47.20 24.94
C ASP A 137 -9.58 -45.93 25.26
N ASP A 138 -8.79 -45.93 26.35
CA ASP A 138 -7.81 -44.88 26.65
C ASP A 138 -6.75 -44.75 25.56
N LEU A 139 -6.23 -45.88 25.05
CA LEU A 139 -5.25 -45.90 23.97
C LEU A 139 -5.82 -45.25 22.71
N VAL A 140 -7.01 -45.69 22.28
CA VAL A 140 -7.72 -45.16 21.11
C VAL A 140 -7.96 -43.66 21.29
N THR A 141 -8.49 -43.26 22.45
CA THR A 141 -8.86 -41.87 22.73
C THR A 141 -7.64 -40.96 22.78
N THR A 142 -6.55 -41.39 23.41
CA THR A 142 -5.31 -40.61 23.51
C THR A 142 -4.69 -40.37 22.15
N VAL A 143 -4.59 -41.42 21.33
CA VAL A 143 -4.06 -41.31 19.97
C VAL A 143 -4.98 -40.43 19.11
N ARG A 144 -6.31 -40.61 19.23
CA ARG A 144 -7.28 -39.83 18.46
C ARG A 144 -7.30 -38.36 18.86
N TYR A 145 -7.17 -38.05 20.14
CA TYR A 145 -7.07 -36.69 20.66
C TYR A 145 -5.95 -35.91 19.97
N ALA A 146 -4.75 -36.49 19.84
CA ALA A 146 -3.61 -35.84 19.21
C ALA A 146 -3.89 -35.52 17.72
N ILE A 147 -4.63 -36.38 17.02
CA ILE A 147 -4.97 -36.21 15.61
C ILE A 147 -6.07 -35.15 15.43
N ASP A 148 -7.09 -35.16 16.29
CA ASP A 148 -8.14 -34.15 16.30
C ASP A 148 -7.55 -32.76 16.62
N TRP A 149 -6.62 -32.68 17.57
CA TRP A 149 -5.88 -31.45 17.87
C TRP A 149 -5.08 -30.96 16.67
N TYR A 150 -4.34 -31.85 15.99
CA TYR A 150 -3.65 -31.51 14.75
C TYR A 150 -4.60 -30.94 13.68
N ALA A 151 -5.76 -31.59 13.47
CA ALA A 151 -6.73 -31.13 12.48
C ALA A 151 -7.28 -29.74 12.82
N ASN A 152 -7.52 -29.45 14.10
CA ASN A 152 -7.92 -28.14 14.57
C ASN A 152 -6.85 -27.08 14.30
N GLU A 153 -5.59 -27.34 14.68
CA GLU A 153 -4.48 -26.41 14.49
C GLU A 153 -4.17 -26.12 13.02
N VAL A 154 -4.22 -27.12 12.15
CA VAL A 154 -4.04 -26.92 10.70
C VAL A 154 -5.16 -26.05 10.13
N THR A 155 -6.40 -26.23 10.59
CA THR A 155 -7.53 -25.44 10.14
C THR A 155 -7.42 -23.99 10.61
N LYS A 156 -7.01 -23.79 11.86
CA LYS A 156 -6.72 -22.47 12.43
C LYS A 156 -5.65 -21.73 11.60
N LYS A 157 -4.50 -22.37 11.34
CA LYS A 157 -3.43 -21.79 10.51
C LYS A 157 -3.90 -21.44 9.10
N LYS A 158 -4.68 -22.31 8.44
CA LYS A 158 -5.23 -22.02 7.11
C LYS A 158 -6.18 -20.82 7.12
N ASN A 159 -6.95 -20.64 8.20
CA ASN A 159 -7.84 -19.49 8.34
C ASN A 159 -7.02 -18.21 8.59
N GLU A 160 -6.00 -18.26 9.44
CA GLU A 160 -5.06 -17.15 9.67
C GLU A 160 -4.30 -16.76 8.39
N GLU A 161 -3.83 -17.73 7.60
CA GLU A 161 -3.20 -17.49 6.29
C GLU A 161 -4.18 -16.84 5.32
N LYS A 162 -5.41 -17.36 5.22
CA LYS A 162 -6.45 -16.73 4.40
C LYS A 162 -6.83 -15.34 4.90
N GLU A 163 -6.77 -15.07 6.19
CA GLU A 163 -7.02 -13.73 6.74
C GLU A 163 -5.88 -12.75 6.47
N ARG A 164 -4.63 -13.23 6.47
CA ARG A 164 -3.47 -12.45 6.03
C ARG A 164 -3.50 -12.17 4.53
N GLU A 165 -3.94 -13.12 3.71
CA GLU A 165 -4.14 -12.87 2.27
C GLU A 165 -5.31 -11.90 2.03
N LYS A 166 -6.38 -12.00 2.83
CA LYS A 166 -7.53 -11.07 2.82
C LYS A 166 -7.19 -9.65 3.26
N SER A 167 -6.13 -9.44 4.06
CA SER A 167 -5.74 -8.08 4.48
C SER A 167 -5.06 -7.29 3.34
N THR A 168 -4.52 -7.99 2.35
CA THR A 168 -4.02 -7.44 1.08
C THR A 168 -5.06 -7.38 -0.04
N GLU A 169 -6.24 -7.95 0.17
CA GLU A 169 -7.28 -7.99 -0.86
C GLU A 169 -7.89 -6.59 -1.05
N PRO A 170 -7.91 -6.06 -2.30
CA PRO A 170 -8.64 -4.86 -2.68
C PRO A 170 -10.01 -4.78 -2.01
N THR A 171 -10.37 -3.62 -1.45
CA THR A 171 -11.66 -3.42 -0.80
C THR A 171 -12.83 -3.78 -1.73
N SER A 172 -12.69 -3.60 -3.05
CA SER A 172 -13.65 -4.04 -4.05
C SER A 172 -13.97 -5.54 -4.00
N LEU A 173 -12.97 -6.41 -3.84
CA LEU A 173 -13.13 -7.87 -3.78
C LEU A 173 -13.83 -8.32 -2.49
N LYS A 174 -13.72 -7.53 -1.41
CA LYS A 174 -14.48 -7.80 -0.17
C LYS A 174 -15.98 -7.60 -0.39
N PHE A 175 -16.37 -6.59 -1.17
CA PHE A 175 -17.77 -6.32 -1.50
C PHE A 175 -18.34 -7.32 -2.51
N GLU A 176 -17.56 -7.76 -3.51
CA GLU A 176 -17.97 -8.87 -4.40
C GLU A 176 -18.28 -10.15 -3.61
N ARG A 177 -17.57 -10.39 -2.50
CA ARG A 177 -17.85 -11.54 -1.64
C ARG A 177 -19.09 -11.35 -0.77
N VAL A 178 -19.40 -10.12 -0.39
CA VAL A 178 -20.68 -9.79 0.28
C VAL A 178 -21.84 -10.05 -0.68
N GLU A 179 -21.69 -9.71 -1.96
CA GLU A 179 -22.67 -10.06 -3.01
C GLU A 179 -22.84 -11.58 -3.15
N GLN A 180 -21.74 -12.35 -3.22
CA GLN A 180 -21.81 -13.82 -3.29
C GLN A 180 -22.47 -14.46 -2.06
N VAL A 181 -22.23 -13.90 -0.86
CA VAL A 181 -22.89 -14.37 0.36
C VAL A 181 -24.38 -14.03 0.32
N LEU A 182 -24.75 -12.83 -0.12
CA LEU A 182 -26.15 -12.44 -0.30
C LEU A 182 -26.88 -13.38 -1.27
N GLU A 183 -26.29 -13.66 -2.42
CA GLU A 183 -26.84 -14.60 -3.42
C GLU A 183 -27.05 -16.00 -2.84
N ALA A 184 -26.14 -16.48 -1.99
CA ALA A 184 -26.26 -17.80 -1.35
C ALA A 184 -27.44 -17.91 -0.38
N TYR A 185 -27.96 -16.78 0.13
CA TYR A 185 -29.12 -16.72 1.03
C TYR A 185 -30.36 -16.12 0.35
N GLU A 186 -30.38 -15.99 -0.98
CA GLU A 186 -31.51 -15.40 -1.73
C GLU A 186 -32.84 -16.11 -1.43
N SER A 187 -32.82 -17.43 -1.27
CA SER A 187 -34.02 -18.23 -0.97
C SER A 187 -34.59 -18.02 0.43
N ASP A 188 -33.75 -17.58 1.37
CA ASP A 188 -34.10 -17.46 2.79
C ASP A 188 -34.54 -16.03 3.17
N ILE A 189 -34.35 -15.08 2.26
CA ILE A 189 -34.66 -13.65 2.47
C ILE A 189 -35.91 -13.28 1.65
N PRO A 190 -36.89 -12.55 2.22
CA PRO A 190 -38.02 -12.03 1.47
C PRO A 190 -37.58 -11.19 0.26
N LYS A 191 -38.17 -11.42 -0.91
CA LYS A 191 -37.73 -10.83 -2.20
C LYS A 191 -37.58 -9.31 -2.18
N GLU A 192 -38.47 -8.59 -1.49
CA GLU A 192 -38.41 -7.12 -1.38
C GLU A 192 -37.19 -6.65 -0.59
N ILE A 193 -36.88 -7.34 0.52
CA ILE A 193 -35.74 -7.05 1.38
C ILE A 193 -34.44 -7.42 0.68
N TYR A 194 -34.40 -8.57 0.00
CA TYR A 194 -33.24 -8.99 -0.80
C TYR A 194 -32.89 -7.95 -1.86
N LYS A 195 -33.89 -7.47 -2.61
CA LYS A 195 -33.68 -6.49 -3.69
C LYS A 195 -33.15 -5.15 -3.19
N ASP A 196 -33.64 -4.65 -2.05
CA ASP A 196 -33.15 -3.41 -1.44
C ASP A 196 -31.69 -3.55 -0.95
N ILE A 197 -31.36 -4.66 -0.28
CA ILE A 197 -30.00 -4.93 0.19
C ILE A 197 -29.04 -5.10 -0.99
N TYR A 198 -29.42 -5.86 -2.01
CA TYR A 198 -28.60 -6.08 -3.20
C TYR A 198 -28.27 -4.76 -3.91
N ASN A 199 -29.26 -3.89 -4.13
CA ASN A 199 -29.04 -2.58 -4.75
C ASN A 199 -28.08 -1.70 -3.93
N LYS A 200 -28.26 -1.63 -2.61
CA LYS A 200 -27.37 -0.86 -1.71
C LYS A 200 -25.95 -1.41 -1.71
N VAL A 201 -25.79 -2.73 -1.72
CA VAL A 201 -24.47 -3.37 -1.81
C VAL A 201 -23.82 -3.04 -3.14
N GLN A 202 -24.53 -3.16 -4.27
CA GLN A 202 -23.99 -2.80 -5.58
C GLN A 202 -23.56 -1.34 -5.69
N GLU A 203 -24.36 -0.39 -5.17
CA GLU A 203 -23.98 1.03 -5.14
C GLU A 203 -22.66 1.25 -4.39
N VAL A 204 -22.49 0.58 -3.24
CA VAL A 204 -21.26 0.64 -2.46
C VAL A 204 -20.09 -0.05 -3.19
N THR A 205 -20.31 -1.20 -3.82
CA THR A 205 -19.30 -1.92 -4.61
C THR A 205 -18.76 -1.02 -5.73
N ILE A 206 -19.64 -0.35 -6.48
CA ILE A 206 -19.28 0.57 -7.58
C ILE A 206 -18.50 1.77 -7.03
N ALA A 207 -18.96 2.38 -5.93
CA ALA A 207 -18.29 3.51 -5.31
C ALA A 207 -16.85 3.15 -4.86
N VAL A 208 -16.68 2.00 -4.20
CA VAL A 208 -15.38 1.51 -3.73
C VAL A 208 -14.45 1.17 -4.90
N LYS A 209 -14.98 0.58 -5.98
CA LYS A 209 -14.20 0.26 -7.17
C LYS A 209 -13.66 1.53 -7.85
N ASN A 210 -14.51 2.54 -8.02
CA ASN A 210 -14.11 3.83 -8.59
C ASN A 210 -13.05 4.54 -7.72
N GLU A 211 -13.21 4.50 -6.40
CA GLU A 211 -12.23 5.05 -5.46
C GLU A 211 -10.88 4.32 -5.56
N GLN A 212 -10.88 2.99 -5.63
CA GLN A 212 -9.65 2.22 -5.82
C GLN A 212 -8.96 2.48 -7.14
N GLU A 213 -9.68 2.57 -8.25
CA GLU A 213 -9.09 2.93 -9.55
C GLU A 213 -8.44 4.32 -9.51
N LEU A 214 -9.07 5.27 -8.80
CA LEU A 214 -8.54 6.62 -8.62
C LEU A 214 -7.25 6.62 -7.78
N VAL A 215 -7.23 5.88 -6.68
CA VAL A 215 -6.03 5.71 -5.83
C VAL A 215 -4.91 4.98 -6.57
N LEU A 216 -5.22 3.92 -7.32
CA LEU A 216 -4.24 3.20 -8.14
C LEU A 216 -3.68 4.08 -9.26
N GLY A 217 -4.52 4.89 -9.88
CA GLY A 217 -4.10 5.91 -10.83
C GLY A 217 -3.11 6.90 -10.20
N GLN A 218 -3.41 7.42 -9.01
CA GLN A 218 -2.52 8.31 -8.27
C GLN A 218 -1.20 7.62 -7.88
N MET A 219 -1.24 6.37 -7.41
CA MET A 219 -0.05 5.59 -7.06
C MET A 219 0.81 5.28 -8.28
N GLY A 220 0.19 4.98 -9.43
CA GLY A 220 0.88 4.79 -10.70
C GLY A 220 1.66 6.04 -11.16
N MET A 221 1.27 7.23 -10.69
CA MET A 221 2.00 8.48 -10.96
C MET A 221 3.18 8.72 -10.02
N LEU A 222 3.17 8.13 -8.82
CA LEU A 222 4.25 8.32 -7.84
C LEU A 222 5.58 7.77 -8.33
N ALA A 223 5.59 6.63 -9.04
CA ALA A 223 6.82 6.05 -9.55
C ALA A 223 7.51 6.96 -10.60
N PRO A 224 6.86 7.39 -11.69
CA PRO A 224 7.43 8.37 -12.62
C PRO A 224 7.80 9.71 -11.98
N LEU A 225 7.00 10.22 -11.04
CA LEU A 225 7.28 11.48 -10.34
C LEU A 225 8.48 11.36 -9.38
N ALA A 226 8.61 10.26 -8.65
CA ALA A 226 9.75 9.99 -7.81
C ALA A 226 11.02 9.82 -8.66
N THR A 227 10.94 9.11 -9.78
CA THR A 227 12.06 9.02 -10.74
C THR A 227 12.42 10.40 -11.30
N ALA A 228 11.43 11.19 -11.75
CA ALA A 228 11.67 12.54 -12.26
C ALA A 228 12.25 13.48 -11.18
N GLY A 229 11.79 13.37 -9.93
CA GLY A 229 12.32 14.10 -8.78
C GLY A 229 13.77 13.72 -8.47
N ILE A 230 14.08 12.42 -8.39
CA ILE A 230 15.44 11.92 -8.19
C ILE A 230 16.37 12.30 -9.35
N SER A 231 15.89 12.23 -10.60
CA SER A 231 16.67 12.69 -11.76
C SER A 231 16.90 14.19 -11.71
N ALA A 232 15.88 14.99 -11.39
CA ALA A 232 16.01 16.44 -11.22
C ALA A 232 17.03 16.79 -10.13
N LEU A 233 17.01 16.08 -8.99
CA LEU A 233 18.01 16.17 -7.93
C LEU A 233 19.44 15.93 -8.43
N SER A 234 19.66 14.82 -9.13
CA SER A 234 20.98 14.50 -9.68
C SER A 234 21.45 15.56 -10.69
N TYR A 235 20.56 16.04 -11.55
CA TYR A 235 20.87 17.13 -12.48
C TYR A 235 21.21 18.43 -11.76
N GLN A 236 20.52 18.75 -10.67
CA GLN A 236 20.82 19.94 -9.86
C GLN A 236 22.21 19.88 -9.23
N HIS A 237 22.60 18.73 -8.68
CA HIS A 237 23.95 18.53 -8.15
C HIS A 237 25.01 18.68 -9.24
N GLU A 238 24.79 18.09 -10.42
CA GLU A 238 25.73 18.21 -11.53
C GLU A 238 25.81 19.64 -12.05
N LEU A 239 24.69 20.36 -12.18
CA LEU A 239 24.69 21.77 -12.58
C LEU A 239 25.44 22.67 -11.60
N LYS A 240 25.27 22.48 -10.29
CA LYS A 240 26.06 23.21 -9.28
C LYS A 240 27.56 22.98 -9.47
N LYS A 241 27.97 21.75 -9.74
CA LYS A 241 29.37 21.41 -10.05
C LYS A 241 29.87 22.10 -11.31
N GLN A 242 29.06 22.12 -12.38
CA GLN A 242 29.38 22.82 -13.63
C GLN A 242 29.53 24.34 -13.41
N PHE A 243 28.66 24.95 -12.61
CA PHE A 243 28.80 26.35 -12.26
C PHE A 243 30.11 26.64 -11.53
N SER A 244 30.51 25.80 -10.56
CA SER A 244 31.81 25.94 -9.89
C SER A 244 33.00 25.82 -10.86
N TYR A 245 32.93 24.94 -11.87
CA TYR A 245 33.96 24.86 -12.91
C TYR A 245 34.05 26.14 -13.76
N ILE A 246 32.90 26.72 -14.12
CA ILE A 246 32.86 27.98 -14.88
C ILE A 246 33.39 29.14 -14.03
N GLU A 247 33.06 29.21 -12.73
CA GLU A 247 33.64 30.21 -11.81
C GLU A 247 35.17 30.11 -11.77
N ASN A 248 35.70 28.90 -11.60
CA ASN A 248 37.15 28.68 -11.60
C ASN A 248 37.79 29.08 -12.94
N THR A 249 37.10 28.88 -14.05
CA THR A 249 37.58 29.30 -15.38
C THR A 249 37.60 30.82 -15.49
N ILE A 250 36.56 31.51 -15.03
CA ILE A 250 36.50 32.98 -14.99
C ILE A 250 37.66 33.53 -14.15
N GLU A 251 37.92 32.96 -12.97
CA GLU A 251 39.03 33.39 -12.12
C GLU A 251 40.40 33.12 -12.75
N LYS A 252 40.57 32.02 -13.49
CA LYS A 252 41.80 31.77 -14.27
C LYS A 252 42.00 32.82 -15.37
N ILE A 253 40.94 33.21 -16.08
CA ILE A 253 41.05 34.24 -17.13
C ILE A 253 41.42 35.59 -16.51
N LYS A 254 40.80 35.98 -15.39
CA LYS A 254 41.15 37.19 -14.65
C LYS A 254 42.60 37.20 -14.13
N ALA A 255 43.14 36.02 -13.81
CA ALA A 255 44.51 35.88 -13.31
C ALA A 255 45.58 36.02 -14.40
N ILE A 256 45.22 35.90 -15.69
CA ILE A 256 46.15 36.11 -16.81
C ILE A 256 46.51 37.59 -16.89
N LYS A 257 47.81 37.88 -16.70
CA LYS A 257 48.37 39.22 -16.89
C LYS A 257 49.20 39.26 -18.17
N THR A 258 48.94 40.25 -19.01
CA THR A 258 49.62 40.47 -20.28
C THR A 258 50.13 41.91 -20.38
N LEU A 259 51.23 42.11 -21.11
CA LEU A 259 51.80 43.43 -21.41
C LEU A 259 51.04 44.15 -22.54
N ASP A 260 50.30 43.40 -23.36
CA ASP A 260 49.40 43.94 -24.38
C ASP A 260 48.11 44.42 -23.73
N SER A 261 47.88 45.74 -23.83
CA SER A 261 46.74 46.43 -23.24
C SER A 261 45.43 46.08 -23.93
N GLU A 262 45.44 45.85 -25.25
CA GLU A 262 44.23 45.48 -26.00
C GLU A 262 43.79 44.06 -25.66
N LEU A 263 44.75 43.14 -25.57
CA LEU A 263 44.50 41.77 -25.13
C LEU A 263 43.99 41.72 -23.68
N GLN A 264 44.57 42.52 -22.77
CA GLN A 264 44.12 42.58 -21.38
C GLN A 264 42.68 43.11 -21.24
N ILE A 265 42.31 44.14 -22.03
CA ILE A 265 40.93 44.66 -22.07
C ILE A 265 39.97 43.58 -22.57
N ASN A 266 40.31 42.87 -23.63
CA ASN A 266 39.48 41.79 -24.18
C ASN A 266 39.30 40.63 -23.19
N LEU A 267 40.35 40.22 -22.47
CA LEU A 267 40.26 39.17 -21.44
C LEU A 267 39.37 39.59 -20.27
N ASN A 268 39.44 40.86 -19.86
CA ASN A 268 38.60 41.40 -18.79
C ASN A 268 37.13 41.45 -19.23
N SER A 269 36.85 41.98 -20.43
CA SER A 269 35.50 42.02 -21.00
C SER A 269 34.88 40.62 -21.10
N LEU A 270 35.63 39.65 -21.62
CA LEU A 270 35.16 38.26 -21.75
C LEU A 270 34.87 37.63 -20.38
N SER A 271 35.72 37.89 -19.38
CA SER A 271 35.49 37.41 -18.01
C SER A 271 34.22 37.99 -17.40
N GLU A 272 33.95 39.26 -17.66
CA GLU A 272 32.80 39.98 -17.12
C GLU A 272 31.50 39.52 -17.78
N ASP A 273 31.50 39.33 -19.10
CA ASP A 273 30.37 38.77 -19.85
C ASP A 273 30.01 37.36 -19.36
N LEU A 274 31.03 36.50 -19.15
CA LEU A 274 30.84 35.16 -18.60
C LEU A 274 30.31 35.19 -17.16
N ALA A 275 30.77 36.13 -16.34
CA ALA A 275 30.28 36.29 -14.97
C ALA A 275 28.81 36.74 -14.94
N ILE A 276 28.41 37.67 -15.80
CA ILE A 276 27.01 38.11 -15.95
C ILE A 276 26.14 36.93 -16.42
N TRP A 277 26.60 36.18 -17.42
CA TRP A 277 25.89 35.00 -17.91
C TRP A 277 25.72 33.94 -16.81
N LEU A 278 26.80 33.63 -16.09
CA LEU A 278 26.78 32.65 -15.01
C LEU A 278 25.84 33.08 -13.88
N LYS A 279 25.82 34.36 -13.51
CA LYS A 279 24.88 34.90 -12.52
C LYS A 279 23.43 34.72 -12.97
N ARG A 280 23.13 34.94 -14.26
CA ARG A 280 21.81 34.66 -14.83
C ARG A 280 21.49 33.16 -14.79
N ALA A 281 22.42 32.30 -15.21
CA ALA A 281 22.23 30.86 -15.22
C ALA A 281 21.98 30.30 -13.81
N LYS A 282 22.74 30.75 -12.80
CA LYS A 282 22.51 30.43 -11.38
C LYS A 282 21.14 30.90 -10.92
N SER A 283 20.72 32.12 -11.27
CA SER A 283 19.41 32.66 -10.91
C SER A 283 18.25 31.87 -11.53
N THR A 284 18.40 31.46 -12.79
CA THR A 284 17.44 30.55 -13.44
C THR A 284 17.42 29.18 -12.77
N ASN A 285 18.57 28.69 -12.32
CA ASN A 285 18.66 27.39 -11.67
C ASN A 285 18.12 27.37 -10.23
N LEU A 286 18.13 28.51 -9.52
CA LEU A 286 17.47 28.66 -8.21
C LEU A 286 15.97 28.33 -8.26
N LEU A 287 15.34 28.44 -9.43
CA LEU A 287 13.95 28.00 -9.64
C LEU A 287 13.74 26.51 -9.40
N PHE A 288 14.80 25.69 -9.33
CA PHE A 288 14.77 24.25 -9.17
C PHE A 288 15.40 23.75 -7.87
N ASP A 289 15.92 24.66 -7.03
CA ASP A 289 16.64 24.34 -5.78
C ASP A 289 15.71 23.73 -4.71
N TYR A 290 14.39 23.89 -4.87
CA TYR A 290 13.37 23.35 -3.97
C TYR A 290 13.30 21.81 -3.97
N VAL A 291 13.75 21.15 -5.04
CA VAL A 291 13.82 19.68 -5.10
C VAL A 291 15.04 19.20 -4.30
N ALA A 292 16.13 19.99 -4.29
CA ALA A 292 17.47 19.66 -3.79
C ALA A 292 17.64 19.71 -2.27
N ASP A 293 16.77 20.44 -1.57
CA ASP A 293 17.01 20.77 -0.18
C ASP A 293 16.21 19.88 0.78
N VAL A 294 16.66 18.63 0.91
CA VAL A 294 16.16 17.67 1.92
C VAL A 294 16.43 18.17 3.35
N ASP A 295 17.38 19.10 3.53
CA ASP A 295 17.72 19.68 4.83
C ASP A 295 16.69 20.72 5.32
N ASN A 296 15.81 21.21 4.43
CA ASN A 296 14.72 22.13 4.80
C ASN A 296 13.52 21.44 5.47
N ILE A 297 13.57 20.11 5.66
CA ILE A 297 12.59 19.35 6.46
C ILE A 297 12.53 19.88 7.90
N GLN A 298 13.61 20.50 8.41
CA GLN A 298 13.67 21.06 9.76
C GLN A 298 12.77 22.30 9.99
N PHE A 299 12.20 22.92 8.95
CA PHE A 299 11.41 24.17 9.07
C PHE A 299 9.89 24.01 8.94
N ARG A 300 9.34 22.78 8.87
CA ARG A 300 7.88 22.55 8.77
C ARG A 300 7.06 23.09 9.95
N ASP A 301 7.69 23.39 11.09
CA ASP A 301 6.98 23.77 12.32
C ASP A 301 6.59 25.25 12.43
N LYS A 302 7.11 26.15 11.58
CA LYS A 302 6.79 27.59 11.62
C LYS A 302 5.83 27.99 10.49
N ARG A 303 4.74 28.68 10.85
CA ARG A 303 3.85 29.31 9.85
C ARG A 303 4.58 30.48 9.18
N LEU A 304 4.48 30.55 7.86
CA LEU A 304 5.07 31.59 7.03
C LEU A 304 4.07 32.72 6.78
N ARG A 305 4.53 33.98 6.71
CA ARG A 305 3.69 35.11 6.34
C ARG A 305 3.44 35.08 4.83
N ALA A 306 2.17 35.08 4.41
CA ALA A 306 1.78 34.96 3.01
C ALA A 306 2.44 36.02 2.13
N LYS A 307 2.42 37.28 2.57
CA LYS A 307 3.00 38.40 1.82
C LYS A 307 4.49 38.25 1.56
N LYS A 308 5.27 37.88 2.59
CA LYS A 308 6.73 37.69 2.45
C LYS A 308 7.04 36.60 1.43
N VAL A 309 6.34 35.46 1.51
CA VAL A 309 6.53 34.35 0.58
C VAL A 309 6.18 34.77 -0.85
N ILE A 310 5.02 35.38 -1.04
CA ILE A 310 4.56 35.81 -2.38
C ILE A 310 5.49 36.87 -2.98
N GLU A 311 5.94 37.85 -2.21
CA GLU A 311 6.91 38.87 -2.66
C GLU A 311 8.27 38.25 -3.04
N GLU A 312 8.74 37.28 -2.25
CA GLU A 312 10.01 36.61 -2.52
C GLU A 312 9.94 35.74 -3.78
N ILE A 313 8.89 34.93 -3.93
CA ILE A 313 8.66 34.13 -5.15
C ILE A 313 8.49 35.05 -6.36
N THR A 314 7.72 36.13 -6.23
CA THR A 314 7.54 37.13 -7.29
C THR A 314 8.87 37.72 -7.72
N ARG A 315 9.76 38.03 -6.78
CA ARG A 315 11.11 38.53 -7.07
C ARG A 315 11.94 37.49 -7.83
N GLN A 316 11.90 36.23 -7.38
CA GLN A 316 12.64 35.12 -8.00
C GLN A 316 12.19 34.87 -9.45
N ILE A 317 10.89 34.97 -9.75
CA ILE A 317 10.35 34.72 -11.09
C ILE A 317 10.12 35.99 -11.91
N SER A 318 10.53 37.16 -11.42
CA SER A 318 10.32 38.46 -12.07
C SER A 318 10.85 38.51 -13.50
N PHE A 319 11.95 37.80 -13.77
CA PHE A 319 12.53 37.70 -15.11
C PHE A 319 11.61 36.98 -16.13
N LEU A 320 10.70 36.12 -15.66
CA LEU A 320 9.68 35.46 -16.48
C LEU A 320 8.45 36.35 -16.69
N ALA A 321 8.24 37.33 -15.81
CA ALA A 321 7.05 38.19 -15.82
C ALA A 321 7.04 39.22 -16.97
N ARG A 322 8.17 39.46 -17.66
CA ARG A 322 8.31 40.48 -18.73
C ARG A 322 7.72 41.84 -18.26
N ASP A 323 6.75 42.38 -19.00
CA ASP A 323 6.05 43.65 -18.68
C ASP A 323 4.80 43.49 -17.80
N THR A 324 4.62 42.32 -17.18
CA THR A 324 3.44 42.06 -16.34
C THR A 324 3.52 42.86 -15.06
N LYS A 325 2.50 43.68 -14.78
CA LYS A 325 2.38 44.40 -13.51
C LYS A 325 1.80 43.45 -12.46
N ILE A 326 2.56 43.22 -11.39
CA ILE A 326 2.14 42.37 -10.27
C ILE A 326 1.72 43.27 -9.12
N ASN A 327 0.49 43.12 -8.64
CA ASN A 327 -0.08 43.92 -7.56
C ASN A 327 -0.49 43.01 -6.40
N CYS A 328 0.12 43.25 -5.24
CA CYS A 328 -0.11 42.51 -3.99
C CYS A 328 -0.64 43.40 -2.86
N ASN A 329 -1.13 44.61 -3.16
CA ASN A 329 -1.46 45.62 -2.16
C ASN A 329 -2.68 45.25 -1.29
N GLN A 330 -3.56 44.38 -1.78
CA GLN A 330 -4.73 43.87 -1.05
C GLN A 330 -4.45 42.54 -0.35
N LEU A 331 -3.17 42.22 -0.11
CA LEU A 331 -2.78 41.08 0.68
C LEU A 331 -2.51 41.51 2.13
N ASP A 332 -3.20 40.86 3.07
CA ASP A 332 -3.09 41.15 4.50
C ASP A 332 -1.69 40.80 5.04
N ASP A 333 -1.05 41.79 5.68
CA ASP A 333 0.30 41.70 6.28
C ASP A 333 0.37 40.69 7.45
N LEU A 334 -0.77 40.43 8.08
CA LEU A 334 -0.91 39.51 9.21
C LEU A 334 -1.37 38.11 8.79
N LEU A 335 -1.59 37.87 7.50
CA LEU A 335 -2.00 36.57 7.00
C LEU A 335 -0.86 35.54 7.08
N TYR A 336 -1.12 34.45 7.80
CA TYR A 336 -0.21 33.31 7.90
C TYR A 336 -0.72 32.14 7.07
N LEU A 337 0.17 31.60 6.25
CA LEU A 337 -0.06 30.37 5.52
C LEU A 337 -0.11 29.17 6.49
N PRO A 338 -0.83 28.09 6.14
CA PRO A 338 -0.72 26.81 6.81
C PRO A 338 0.72 26.30 6.91
N LYS A 339 0.97 25.46 7.92
CA LYS A 339 2.30 24.89 8.21
C LYS A 339 2.79 24.07 7.00
N ALA A 340 3.79 24.60 6.33
CA ALA A 340 4.55 23.92 5.28
C ALA A 340 5.88 24.65 5.09
N SER A 341 6.83 23.98 4.43
CA SER A 341 8.11 24.58 4.07
C SER A 341 7.93 25.73 3.07
N PHE A 342 8.93 26.62 3.00
CA PHE A 342 8.99 27.65 1.96
C PHE A 342 8.99 27.03 0.56
N ALA A 343 9.67 25.89 0.39
CA ALA A 343 9.74 25.14 -0.87
C ALA A 343 8.35 24.67 -1.36
N GLU A 344 7.54 24.12 -0.46
CA GLU A 344 6.18 23.66 -0.77
C GLU A 344 5.28 24.82 -1.22
N TRP A 345 5.29 25.93 -0.48
CA TRP A 345 4.54 27.14 -0.87
C TRP A 345 5.09 27.79 -2.14
N GLY A 346 6.40 27.82 -2.28
CA GLY A 346 7.09 28.35 -3.46
C GLY A 346 6.66 27.62 -4.73
N SER A 347 6.64 26.27 -4.68
CA SER A 347 6.16 25.44 -5.79
C SER A 347 4.71 25.75 -6.17
N ILE A 348 3.82 25.90 -5.18
CA ILE A 348 2.41 26.25 -5.44
C ILE A 348 2.32 27.60 -6.17
N PHE A 349 2.89 28.66 -5.59
CA PHE A 349 2.78 30.00 -6.15
C PHE A 349 3.47 30.14 -7.49
N GLN A 350 4.67 29.58 -7.65
CA GLN A 350 5.42 29.62 -8.90
C GLN A 350 4.68 28.95 -10.05
N ASN A 351 4.11 27.75 -9.83
CA ASN A 351 3.34 27.07 -10.87
C ASN A 351 2.10 27.88 -11.28
N VAL A 352 1.40 28.49 -10.33
CA VAL A 352 0.24 29.35 -10.61
C VAL A 352 0.65 30.62 -11.35
N PHE A 353 1.72 31.29 -10.91
CA PHE A 353 2.20 32.53 -11.54
C PHE A 353 2.73 32.32 -12.95
N ILE A 354 3.51 31.26 -13.19
CA ILE A 354 3.98 30.91 -14.54
C ILE A 354 2.80 30.61 -15.47
N ASN A 355 1.78 29.90 -14.99
CA ASN A 355 0.57 29.67 -15.78
C ASN A 355 -0.15 30.98 -16.12
N ALA A 356 -0.27 31.90 -15.16
CA ALA A 356 -0.86 33.21 -15.40
C ALA A 356 -0.05 34.04 -16.41
N PHE A 357 1.28 34.08 -16.28
CA PHE A 357 2.15 34.79 -17.24
C PHE A 357 2.01 34.22 -18.66
N ASN A 358 1.99 32.88 -18.78
CA ASN A 358 1.79 32.21 -20.07
C ASN A 358 0.41 32.55 -20.65
N ALA A 359 -0.64 32.65 -19.83
CA ALA A 359 -1.97 33.02 -20.28
C ALA A 359 -2.08 34.48 -20.75
N MET A 360 -1.18 35.36 -20.27
CA MET A 360 -1.13 36.78 -20.60
C MET A 360 -0.18 37.13 -21.76
N LEU A 361 0.51 36.15 -22.36
CA LEU A 361 1.50 36.40 -23.43
C LEU A 361 0.92 37.22 -24.59
N ASP A 362 -0.27 36.87 -25.05
CA ASP A 362 -0.96 37.53 -26.17
C ASP A 362 -1.95 38.62 -25.70
N SER A 363 -1.98 38.95 -24.40
CA SER A 363 -2.90 39.95 -23.85
C SER A 363 -2.33 41.36 -23.95
N SER A 364 -3.17 42.33 -24.33
CA SER A 364 -2.83 43.76 -24.42
C SER A 364 -2.63 44.41 -23.04
N ILE A 365 -3.26 43.85 -22.01
CA ILE A 365 -3.12 44.27 -20.62
C ILE A 365 -2.57 43.07 -19.85
N ARG A 366 -1.42 43.23 -19.20
CA ARG A 366 -0.77 42.16 -18.42
C ARG A 366 -0.73 42.55 -16.95
N VAL A 367 -1.74 42.13 -16.20
CA VAL A 367 -1.85 42.40 -14.76
C VAL A 367 -2.09 41.10 -14.03
N LEU A 368 -1.20 40.80 -13.07
CA LEU A 368 -1.40 39.76 -12.08
C LEU A 368 -1.79 40.43 -10.76
N TYR A 369 -2.98 40.12 -10.27
CA TYR A 369 -3.53 40.71 -9.06
C TYR A 369 -3.69 39.65 -7.98
N ILE A 370 -3.10 39.90 -6.81
CA ILE A 370 -3.08 38.98 -5.69
C ILE A 370 -3.71 39.67 -4.49
N SER A 371 -4.75 39.06 -3.94
CA SER A 371 -5.49 39.57 -2.79
C SER A 371 -5.77 38.46 -1.78
N SER A 372 -6.06 38.85 -0.54
CA SER A 372 -6.53 37.94 0.49
C SER A 372 -7.93 38.29 0.96
N ARG A 373 -8.72 37.29 1.31
CA ARG A 373 -10.06 37.45 1.88
C ARG A 373 -10.22 36.55 3.09
N PHE A 374 -11.08 36.95 4.01
CA PHE A 374 -11.50 36.13 5.15
C PHE A 374 -13.02 36.06 5.18
N HIS A 375 -13.57 34.85 5.17
CA HIS A 375 -15.02 34.61 5.18
C HIS A 375 -15.33 33.28 5.87
N GLU A 376 -16.33 33.27 6.77
CA GLU A 376 -16.85 32.04 7.41
C GLU A 376 -15.78 31.10 8.00
N ASN A 377 -14.77 31.65 8.67
CA ASN A 377 -13.60 30.92 9.24
C ASN A 377 -12.63 30.32 8.20
N PHE A 378 -12.70 30.77 6.96
CA PHE A 378 -11.73 30.44 5.93
C PHE A 378 -10.93 31.66 5.52
N HIS A 379 -9.62 31.46 5.39
CA HIS A 379 -8.76 32.36 4.67
C HIS A 379 -8.71 31.95 3.19
N GLU A 380 -8.70 32.93 2.31
CA GLU A 380 -8.57 32.76 0.86
C GLU A 380 -7.46 33.67 0.34
N ILE A 381 -6.58 33.13 -0.50
CA ILE A 381 -5.71 33.90 -1.39
C ILE A 381 -6.27 33.76 -2.80
N LEU A 382 -6.56 34.89 -3.43
CA LEU A 382 -7.10 34.97 -4.78
C LEU A 382 -6.06 35.57 -5.72
N ILE A 383 -5.71 34.82 -6.76
CA ILE A 383 -4.75 35.21 -7.80
C ILE A 383 -5.52 35.37 -9.11
N GLN A 384 -5.49 36.56 -9.70
CA GLN A 384 -6.27 36.91 -10.87
C GLN A 384 -5.38 37.44 -11.98
N ASP A 385 -5.69 37.05 -13.22
CA ASP A 385 -4.96 37.51 -14.40
C ASP A 385 -5.89 38.01 -15.51
N THR A 386 -5.30 38.79 -16.42
CA THR A 386 -5.94 39.38 -17.60
C THR A 386 -5.65 38.57 -18.87
N GLY A 387 -5.36 37.27 -18.74
CA GLY A 387 -5.06 36.35 -19.83
C GLY A 387 -6.28 35.93 -20.64
N TYR A 388 -6.18 34.80 -21.36
CA TYR A 388 -7.26 34.34 -22.24
C TYR A 388 -8.49 33.74 -21.52
N GLY A 389 -8.42 33.54 -20.20
CA GLY A 389 -9.53 33.02 -19.39
C GLY A 389 -9.70 31.49 -19.46
N ILE A 390 -10.49 30.94 -18.55
CA ILE A 390 -10.74 29.48 -18.45
C ILE A 390 -12.25 29.21 -18.39
N ASN A 391 -12.70 28.12 -19.02
CA ASN A 391 -14.07 27.66 -18.86
C ASN A 391 -14.27 26.95 -17.50
N LEU A 392 -14.98 27.61 -16.59
CA LEU A 392 -15.22 27.12 -15.24
C LEU A 392 -15.93 25.75 -15.19
N ASN A 393 -16.76 25.41 -16.19
CA ASN A 393 -17.46 24.13 -16.22
C ASN A 393 -16.51 22.94 -16.42
N ASN A 394 -15.34 23.18 -17.02
CA ASN A 394 -14.33 22.15 -17.28
C ASN A 394 -13.03 22.37 -16.49
N ALA A 395 -12.97 23.40 -15.63
CA ALA A 395 -11.75 23.80 -14.96
C ALA A 395 -11.16 22.69 -14.07
N GLU A 396 -11.98 21.79 -13.55
CA GLU A 396 -11.49 20.68 -12.73
C GLU A 396 -10.64 19.68 -13.52
N LYS A 397 -10.87 19.57 -14.84
CA LYS A 397 -10.05 18.74 -15.71
C LYS A 397 -8.62 19.29 -15.85
N LEU A 398 -8.41 20.60 -15.70
CA LEU A 398 -7.08 21.22 -15.80
C LEU A 398 -6.12 20.81 -14.68
N PHE A 399 -6.65 20.24 -13.59
CA PHE A 399 -5.83 19.68 -12.51
C PHE A 399 -5.42 18.23 -12.79
N LYS A 400 -6.00 17.56 -13.80
CA LYS A 400 -5.61 16.21 -14.19
C LYS A 400 -4.26 16.24 -14.92
N PRO A 401 -3.42 15.21 -14.74
CA PRO A 401 -2.11 15.15 -15.39
C PRO A 401 -2.24 15.21 -16.91
N PHE A 402 -1.34 15.97 -17.55
CA PHE A 402 -1.19 16.09 -19.00
C PHE A 402 -2.37 16.71 -19.76
N GLU A 403 -3.42 17.14 -19.06
CA GLU A 403 -4.53 17.89 -19.65
C GLU A 403 -4.12 19.33 -20.00
N ARG A 404 -4.51 19.80 -21.18
CA ARG A 404 -4.24 21.17 -21.66
C ARG A 404 -5.39 21.67 -22.51
N GLU A 405 -5.80 22.93 -22.29
CA GLU A 405 -6.80 23.59 -23.15
C GLU A 405 -6.20 24.21 -24.43
N SER A 406 -4.88 24.42 -24.50
CA SER A 406 -4.25 25.21 -25.59
C SER A 406 -3.65 24.35 -26.71
N LYS A 407 -4.09 24.56 -27.97
CA LYS A 407 -3.32 24.20 -29.17
C LYS A 407 -2.15 25.18 -29.32
N ILE A 408 -0.93 24.72 -29.02
CA ILE A 408 0.29 25.53 -29.15
C ILE A 408 0.77 25.49 -30.61
N SER A 409 1.17 26.63 -31.20
CA SER A 409 1.80 26.67 -32.53
C SER A 409 3.17 25.97 -32.52
N PRO A 410 3.62 25.37 -33.64
CA PRO A 410 4.91 24.67 -33.71
C PRO A 410 6.10 25.53 -33.26
N GLU A 411 6.09 26.85 -33.53
CA GLU A 411 7.19 27.74 -33.11
C GLU A 411 7.28 27.89 -31.58
N ARG A 412 6.15 27.82 -30.88
CA ARG A 412 6.07 27.96 -29.42
C ARG A 412 6.56 26.70 -28.68
N LYS A 413 6.50 25.52 -29.32
CA LYS A 413 7.13 24.27 -28.81
C LYS A 413 8.66 24.33 -28.88
N ALA A 414 9.21 24.95 -29.93
CA ALA A 414 10.66 25.05 -30.15
C ALA A 414 11.36 25.98 -29.14
N LEU A 415 10.63 26.94 -28.57
CA LEU A 415 11.12 27.90 -27.56
C LEU A 415 11.00 27.41 -26.10
N GLY A 416 10.58 26.16 -25.86
CA GLY A 416 10.47 25.59 -24.51
C GLY A 416 9.28 26.08 -23.68
N TYR A 417 8.38 26.90 -24.24
CA TYR A 417 7.19 27.43 -23.53
C TYR A 417 6.06 26.41 -23.34
N GLY A 418 6.29 25.14 -23.67
CA GLY A 418 5.31 24.06 -23.51
C GLY A 418 5.51 23.30 -22.20
N GLY A 419 5.13 23.88 -21.06
CA GLY A 419 5.19 23.22 -19.74
C GLY A 419 4.53 21.83 -19.76
N SER A 420 4.96 20.89 -18.92
CA SER A 420 4.63 19.45 -18.99
C SER A 420 3.13 19.09 -18.86
N GLY A 421 2.26 20.04 -18.47
CA GLY A 421 0.87 19.75 -18.12
C GLY A 421 0.73 19.12 -16.72
N LEU A 422 1.80 19.16 -15.91
CA LEU A 422 1.81 18.66 -14.54
C LEU A 422 1.72 19.78 -13.49
N GLY A 423 1.91 21.05 -13.87
CA GLY A 423 2.02 22.16 -12.92
C GLY A 423 0.79 22.30 -12.01
N LEU A 424 -0.42 22.31 -12.59
CA LEU A 424 -1.65 22.39 -11.79
C LEU A 424 -1.92 21.10 -11.00
N THR A 425 -1.53 19.93 -11.52
CA THR A 425 -1.60 18.66 -10.78
C THR A 425 -0.72 18.69 -9.53
N ILE A 426 0.50 19.21 -9.64
CA ILE A 426 1.43 19.38 -8.52
C ILE A 426 0.84 20.36 -7.49
N VAL A 427 0.27 21.49 -7.97
CA VAL A 427 -0.40 22.47 -7.11
C VAL A 427 -1.53 21.82 -6.32
N ARG A 428 -2.38 21.01 -6.97
CA ARG A 428 -3.48 20.28 -6.33
C ARG A 428 -2.97 19.36 -5.22
N LEU A 429 -1.97 18.53 -5.55
CA LEU A 429 -1.43 17.52 -4.63
C LEU A 429 -0.76 18.17 -3.41
N LEU A 430 0.05 19.20 -3.62
CA LEU A 430 0.71 19.92 -2.53
C LEU A 430 -0.29 20.67 -1.66
N ALA A 431 -1.24 21.39 -2.27
CA ALA A 431 -2.23 22.17 -1.54
C ALA A 431 -3.10 21.26 -0.65
N GLU A 432 -3.59 20.13 -1.17
CA GLU A 432 -4.41 19.18 -0.41
C GLU A 432 -3.63 18.58 0.76
N ASN A 433 -2.36 18.23 0.56
CA ASN A 433 -1.49 17.72 1.62
C ASN A 433 -1.24 18.74 2.75
N ILE A 434 -1.26 20.03 2.42
CA ILE A 434 -1.08 21.15 3.37
C ILE A 434 -2.42 21.59 3.99
N GLY A 435 -3.53 20.90 3.68
CA GLY A 435 -4.86 21.20 4.20
C GLY A 435 -5.54 22.39 3.51
N CYS A 436 -5.10 22.74 2.30
CA CYS A 436 -5.68 23.77 1.46
C CYS A 436 -6.55 23.17 0.35
N ARG A 437 -7.60 23.89 -0.03
CA ARG A 437 -8.43 23.61 -1.19
C ARG A 437 -8.12 24.62 -2.28
N VAL A 438 -7.80 24.14 -3.48
CA VAL A 438 -7.59 25.01 -4.66
C VAL A 438 -8.73 24.87 -5.66
N ARG A 439 -9.03 25.92 -6.41
CA ARG A 439 -10.05 25.90 -7.49
C ARG A 439 -9.95 27.13 -8.37
N PHE A 440 -10.46 27.04 -9.60
CA PHE A 440 -10.78 28.22 -10.38
C PHE A 440 -12.16 28.75 -9.98
N VAL A 441 -12.27 30.07 -9.82
CA VAL A 441 -13.51 30.76 -9.44
C VAL A 441 -13.85 31.85 -10.45
N LYS A 442 -15.04 32.43 -10.33
CA LYS A 442 -15.44 33.55 -11.18
C LYS A 442 -14.52 34.75 -10.92
N PRO A 443 -13.85 35.30 -11.95
CA PRO A 443 -12.99 36.47 -11.78
C PRO A 443 -13.79 37.74 -11.48
N GLU A 444 -13.17 38.68 -10.79
CA GLU A 444 -13.71 40.03 -10.63
C GLU A 444 -13.74 40.80 -11.96
N LYS A 445 -14.52 41.89 -12.00
CA LYS A 445 -14.60 42.76 -13.18
C LYS A 445 -13.21 43.26 -13.57
N GLY A 446 -12.86 43.08 -14.84
CA GLY A 446 -11.55 43.47 -15.38
C GLY A 446 -10.55 42.32 -15.49
N PHE A 447 -10.83 41.16 -14.88
CA PHE A 447 -9.98 39.96 -14.98
C PHE A 447 -10.67 38.84 -15.77
N LYS A 448 -9.86 37.88 -16.24
CA LYS A 448 -10.30 36.78 -17.11
C LYS A 448 -10.18 35.41 -16.46
N THR A 449 -9.22 35.24 -15.56
CA THR A 449 -9.01 34.02 -14.78
C THR A 449 -8.89 34.39 -13.30
N ALA A 450 -9.41 33.54 -12.41
CA ALA A 450 -9.19 33.66 -10.98
C ALA A 450 -8.94 32.29 -10.36
N PHE A 451 -7.79 32.15 -9.72
CA PHE A 451 -7.35 30.97 -8.99
C PHE A 451 -7.43 31.24 -7.49
N SER A 452 -8.17 30.40 -6.76
CA SER A 452 -8.42 30.51 -5.33
C SER A 452 -7.69 29.41 -4.58
N ILE A 453 -6.98 29.79 -3.50
CA ILE A 453 -6.38 28.91 -2.51
C ILE A 453 -7.07 29.19 -1.17
N GLN A 454 -7.79 28.22 -0.63
CA GLN A 454 -8.60 28.38 0.57
C GLN A 454 -8.18 27.39 1.67
N TRP A 455 -8.10 27.83 2.92
CA TRP A 455 -7.89 26.95 4.08
C TRP A 455 -8.70 27.43 5.29
N ARG A 456 -8.92 26.52 6.25
CA ARG A 456 -9.54 26.87 7.53
C ARG A 456 -8.48 27.31 8.52
N GLU A 457 -8.77 28.34 9.29
CA GLU A 457 -7.93 28.69 10.44
C GLU A 457 -8.14 27.62 11.52
N THR A 458 -7.14 26.75 11.71
CA THR A 458 -7.14 25.82 12.85
C THR A 458 -6.67 26.58 14.08
N LYS A 459 -7.51 26.56 15.13
CA LYS A 459 -7.23 27.14 16.45
C LYS A 459 -5.91 26.65 17.04
#